data_AF-A0A7J7WAR0-F1
#
_entry.id   AF-A0A7J7WAR0-F1
#
_cell.length_a   1.000
_cell.length_b   1.000
_cell.length_c   1.000
_cell.angle_alpha   90.00
_cell.angle_beta   90.00
_cell.angle_gamma   90.00
#
_symmetry.space_group_name_H-M   'P 1'
#
loop_
_entity.id
_entity.type
_entity.pdbx_description
1 polymer ?
#
loop_
_entity_poly.entity_id
_entity_poly.type
_entity_poly.pdbx_seq_one_letter_code
_entity_poly.pdbx_strand_id
1 'polypeptide(L)'
;MLSYLVGRPVVYKYLTEKAVKWSQQVERHREHLINYIIFLRITPFLPNWFINITSPVINVPLKVFFIGTFLGVAPPSFVAIKAGTTLYQLTTAGEAVSWNSVFVLMILALLSILPAIFQKKLKQKFV
;
A
#
# COMPACT_ATOMS: atom_id res chain seq x y z
N MET A 1 8.01 -6.43 19.58
CA MET A 1 8.82 -7.30 20.49
C MET A 1 10.31 -7.01 20.39
N LEU A 2 10.93 -6.93 19.21
CA LEU A 2 12.34 -6.48 19.08
C LEU A 2 12.56 -4.99 19.41
N SER A 3 11.63 -4.11 19.03
CA SER A 3 11.74 -2.68 19.38
C SER A 3 11.60 -2.40 20.88
N TYR A 4 10.95 -3.27 21.64
CA TYR A 4 10.88 -3.10 23.10
C TYR A 4 12.22 -3.40 23.79
N LEU A 5 12.99 -4.32 23.21
CA LEU A 5 14.32 -4.70 23.70
C LEU A 5 15.41 -3.72 23.23
N VAL A 6 15.37 -3.31 21.95
CA VAL A 6 16.42 -2.49 21.33
C VAL A 6 16.02 -1.01 21.23
N GLY A 7 14.75 -0.72 20.92
CA GLY A 7 14.26 0.65 20.74
C GLY A 7 14.09 1.41 22.05
N ARG A 8 13.73 0.74 23.15
CA ARG A 8 13.59 1.39 24.47
C ARG A 8 14.90 2.04 24.97
N PRO A 9 16.06 1.36 25.00
CA PRO A 9 17.32 1.98 25.43
C PRO A 9 17.84 3.05 24.46
N VAL A 10 17.65 2.86 23.15
CA VAL A 10 18.10 3.83 22.13
C VAL A 10 17.27 5.12 22.18
N VAL A 11 15.94 5.00 22.31
CA VAL A 11 15.07 6.19 22.36
C VAL A 11 15.22 6.94 23.67
N TYR A 12 15.39 6.25 24.81
CA TYR A 12 15.68 6.91 26.08
C TYR A 12 17.01 7.67 26.09
N LYS A 13 17.97 7.32 25.22
CA LYS A 13 19.26 8.00 25.11
C LYS A 13 19.20 9.27 24.25
N TYR A 14 18.34 9.33 23.23
CA TYR A 14 18.31 10.44 22.25
C TYR A 14 17.09 11.36 22.35
N LEU A 15 15.98 10.94 22.97
CA LEU A 15 14.67 11.61 22.84
C LEU A 15 13.90 11.72 24.18
N THR A 16 14.60 11.63 25.31
CA THR A 16 14.03 11.50 26.67
C THR A 16 12.93 12.51 27.00
N GLU A 17 13.13 13.81 26.77
CA GLU A 17 12.15 14.84 27.16
C GLU A 17 10.86 14.80 26.32
N LYS A 18 10.97 14.62 25.00
CA LYS A 18 9.79 14.56 24.11
C LYS A 18 9.06 13.22 24.28
N ALA A 19 9.80 12.13 24.44
CA ALA A 19 9.27 10.80 24.74
C ALA A 19 8.42 10.79 26.01
N VAL A 20 8.91 11.40 27.10
CA VAL A 20 8.18 11.48 28.37
C VAL A 20 6.90 12.32 28.23
N LYS A 21 6.97 13.48 27.55
CA LYS A 21 5.77 14.30 27.30
C LYS A 21 4.71 13.55 26.49
N TRP A 22 5.11 12.87 25.42
CA TRP A 22 4.20 12.09 24.58
C TRP A 22 3.63 10.88 25.33
N SER A 23 4.44 10.19 26.14
CA SER A 23 3.97 9.11 27.02
C SER A 23 2.90 9.61 27.98
N GLN A 24 3.12 10.75 28.66
CA GLN A 24 2.13 11.33 29.57
C GLN A 24 0.84 11.73 28.85
N GLN A 25 0.94 12.26 27.63
CA GLN A 25 -0.21 12.66 26.83
C GLN A 25 -1.03 11.45 26.33
N VAL A 26 -0.34 10.35 26.04
CA VAL A 26 -0.95 9.05 25.71
C VAL A 26 -1.58 8.39 26.94
N GLU A 27 -0.93 8.48 28.10
CA GLU A 27 -1.45 7.99 29.39
C GLU A 27 -2.80 8.62 29.73
N ARG A 28 -2.95 9.94 29.48
CA ARG A 28 -4.21 10.68 29.66
C ARG A 28 -5.34 10.22 28.73
N HIS A 29 -5.02 9.61 27.60
CA HIS A 29 -5.99 9.10 26.62
C HIS A 29 -5.95 7.57 26.51
N ARG A 30 -5.55 6.88 27.59
CA ARG A 30 -5.36 5.43 27.62
C ARG A 30 -6.58 4.65 27.15
N GLU A 31 -7.78 5.14 27.45
CA GLU A 31 -9.05 4.50 27.07
C GLU A 31 -9.27 4.47 25.56
N HIS A 32 -8.64 5.38 24.81
CA HIS A 32 -8.76 5.47 23.35
C HIS A 32 -7.53 4.97 22.59
N LEU A 33 -6.52 4.44 23.30
CA LEU A 33 -5.26 3.97 22.70
C LEU A 33 -5.45 2.93 21.60
N ILE A 34 -6.40 2.02 21.77
CA ILE A 34 -6.73 1.01 20.75
C ILE A 34 -7.18 1.70 19.46
N ASN A 35 -8.10 2.67 19.57
CA ASN A 35 -8.63 3.40 18.42
C ASN A 35 -7.54 4.20 17.71
N TYR A 36 -6.62 4.82 18.46
CA TYR A 36 -5.47 5.51 17.88
C TYR A 36 -4.57 4.56 17.10
N ILE A 37 -4.22 3.39 17.67
CA ILE A 37 -3.35 2.42 16.98
C ILE A 37 -4.02 1.86 15.74
N ILE A 38 -5.32 1.57 15.80
CA ILE A 38 -6.09 1.10 14.64
C ILE A 38 -6.07 2.17 13.54
N PHE A 39 -6.39 3.42 13.87
CA PHE A 39 -6.38 4.53 12.92
C PHE A 39 -5.01 4.70 12.25
N LEU A 40 -3.93 4.71 13.06
CA LEU A 40 -2.57 4.86 12.55
C LEU A 40 -2.11 3.69 11.65
N ARG A 41 -2.70 2.50 11.79
CA ARG A 41 -2.36 1.31 11.00
C ARG A 41 -3.23 1.12 9.76
N ILE A 42 -4.47 1.59 9.79
CA ILE A 42 -5.35 1.62 8.62
C ILE A 42 -4.89 2.71 7.66
N THR A 43 -4.53 3.88 8.19
CA THR A 43 -4.09 5.00 7.37
C THR A 43 -2.67 4.79 6.87
N PRO A 44 -2.38 5.02 5.58
CA PRO A 44 -1.04 4.82 5.03
C PRO A 44 -0.05 5.94 5.40
N PHE A 45 -0.43 6.86 6.29
CA PHE A 45 0.37 8.05 6.63
C PHE A 45 1.66 7.73 7.37
N LEU A 46 1.65 6.71 8.25
CA LEU A 46 2.81 6.34 9.05
C LEU A 46 3.39 5.01 8.60
N PRO A 47 4.71 4.94 8.35
CA PRO A 47 5.36 3.67 8.08
C PRO A 47 5.27 2.71 9.26
N ASN A 48 5.16 1.41 8.97
CA ASN A 48 5.13 0.37 10.02
C ASN A 48 6.35 0.43 10.96
N TRP A 49 7.52 0.79 10.44
CA TRP A 49 8.73 0.96 11.26
C TRP A 49 8.59 2.08 12.29
N PHE A 50 7.87 3.16 11.98
CA PHE A 50 7.64 4.28 12.88
C PHE A 50 6.78 3.87 14.08
N ILE A 51 5.69 3.13 13.84
CA ILE A 51 4.81 2.61 14.90
C ILE A 51 5.56 1.60 15.79
N ASN A 52 6.42 0.78 15.19
CA ASN A 52 7.24 -0.17 15.93
C ASN A 52 8.27 0.53 16.84
N ILE A 53 8.92 1.59 16.36
CA ILE A 53 9.89 2.37 17.16
C ILE A 53 9.18 3.18 18.24
N THR A 54 8.02 3.77 17.95
CA THR A 54 7.31 4.64 18.90
C THR A 54 6.59 3.86 19.99
N SER A 55 6.02 2.67 19.72
CA SER A 55 5.30 1.87 20.74
C SER A 55 6.04 1.63 22.08
N PRO A 56 7.36 1.34 22.15
CA PRO A 56 8.10 1.25 23.41
C PRO A 56 8.36 2.61 24.09
N VAL A 57 8.26 3.71 23.36
CA VAL A 57 8.52 5.09 23.81
C VAL A 57 7.32 5.66 24.56
N ILE A 58 6.12 5.33 24.08
CA ILE A 58 4.83 5.68 24.66
C ILE A 58 4.30 4.60 25.62
N ASN A 59 5.14 3.61 25.95
CA ASN A 59 4.90 2.57 26.94
C ASN A 59 3.53 1.87 26.79
N VAL A 60 3.11 1.64 25.55
CA VAL A 60 1.78 1.10 25.24
C VAL A 60 1.70 -0.37 25.71
N PRO A 61 0.59 -0.80 26.36
CA PRO A 61 0.39 -2.19 26.73
C PRO A 61 0.47 -3.12 25.50
N LEU A 62 1.24 -4.21 25.60
CA LEU A 62 1.42 -5.19 24.53
C LEU A 62 0.10 -5.75 23.98
N LYS A 63 -0.90 -5.95 24.86
CA LYS A 63 -2.24 -6.42 24.47
C LYS A 63 -2.96 -5.43 23.56
N VAL A 64 -2.91 -4.14 23.89
CA VAL A 64 -3.51 -3.05 23.12
C VAL A 64 -2.82 -2.91 21.76
N PHE A 65 -1.49 -2.99 21.75
CA PHE A 65 -0.72 -2.99 20.52
C PHE A 65 -1.07 -4.18 19.62
N PHE A 66 -1.17 -5.39 20.17
CA PHE A 66 -1.51 -6.59 19.42
C PHE A 66 -2.90 -6.50 18.79
N ILE A 67 -3.93 -6.18 19.58
CA ILE A 67 -5.31 -6.07 19.09
C ILE A 67 -5.45 -4.95 18.06
N GLY A 68 -4.89 -3.77 18.35
CA GLY A 68 -4.92 -2.64 17.41
C GLY A 68 -4.17 -2.94 16.11
N THR A 69 -3.10 -3.74 16.18
CA THR A 69 -2.39 -4.22 14.98
C THR A 69 -3.19 -5.20 14.17
N PHE A 70 -3.77 -6.20 14.84
CA PHE A 70 -4.59 -7.22 14.19
C PHE A 70 -5.77 -6.59 13.44
N LEU A 71 -6.50 -5.69 14.10
CA LEU A 71 -7.63 -4.98 13.49
C LEU A 71 -7.19 -3.92 12.46
N GLY A 72 -6.07 -3.22 12.70
CA GLY A 72 -5.61 -2.16 11.80
C GLY A 72 -4.99 -2.67 10.49
N VAL A 73 -4.36 -3.86 10.50
CA VAL A 73 -3.71 -4.45 9.31
C VAL A 73 -4.69 -5.28 8.47
N ALA A 74 -5.82 -5.70 9.04
CA ALA A 74 -6.82 -6.49 8.31
C ALA A 74 -7.38 -5.77 7.06
N PRO A 75 -7.86 -4.50 7.12
CA PRO A 75 -8.41 -3.84 5.95
C PRO A 75 -7.41 -3.65 4.79
N PRO A 76 -6.18 -3.16 5.03
CA PRO A 76 -5.15 -3.11 3.98
C PRO A 76 -4.85 -4.49 3.36
N SER A 77 -4.84 -5.53 4.18
CA SER A 77 -4.62 -6.91 3.72
C SER A 77 -5.75 -7.38 2.80
N PHE A 78 -7.01 -7.10 3.14
CA PHE A 78 -8.14 -7.41 2.26
C PHE A 78 -8.07 -6.67 0.92
N VAL A 79 -7.69 -5.39 0.93
CA VAL A 79 -7.52 -4.60 -0.30
C VAL A 79 -6.40 -5.20 -1.16
N ALA A 80 -5.26 -5.55 -0.55
CA ALA A 80 -4.14 -6.17 -1.25
C ALA A 80 -4.50 -7.55 -1.84
N ILE A 81 -5.23 -8.38 -1.08
CA ILE A 81 -5.72 -9.67 -1.57
C ILE A 81 -6.68 -9.46 -2.73
N LYS A 82 -7.67 -8.57 -2.60
CA LYS A 82 -8.61 -8.28 -3.69
C LYS A 82 -7.89 -7.79 -4.95
N ALA A 83 -6.98 -6.82 -4.81
CA ALA A 83 -6.17 -6.35 -5.93
C ALA A 83 -5.36 -7.48 -6.57
N GLY A 84 -4.72 -8.33 -5.76
CA GLY A 84 -4.01 -9.52 -6.22
C GLY A 84 -4.91 -10.50 -6.96
N THR A 85 -6.10 -10.80 -6.44
CA THR A 85 -7.06 -11.70 -7.11
C THR A 85 -7.60 -11.13 -8.40
N THR A 86 -7.83 -9.81 -8.47
CA THR A 86 -8.25 -9.14 -9.72
C THR A 86 -7.11 -9.16 -10.74
N LEU A 87 -5.87 -8.88 -10.33
CA LEU A 87 -4.70 -9.00 -11.20
C LEU A 87 -4.50 -10.43 -11.70
N TYR A 88 -4.69 -11.42 -10.82
CA TYR A 88 -4.64 -12.83 -11.19
C TYR A 88 -5.74 -13.16 -12.20
N GLN A 89 -6.99 -12.75 -11.96
CA GLN A 89 -8.09 -12.95 -12.90
C GLN A 89 -7.84 -12.27 -14.25
N LEU A 90 -7.31 -11.04 -14.27
CA LEU A 90 -6.95 -10.33 -15.50
C LEU A 90 -5.78 -10.99 -16.22
N THR A 91 -4.80 -11.53 -15.49
CA THR A 91 -3.66 -12.24 -16.07
C THR A 91 -4.08 -13.61 -16.59
N THR A 92 -4.91 -14.37 -15.88
CA THR A 92 -5.45 -15.66 -16.35
C THR A 92 -6.47 -15.46 -17.48
N ALA A 93 -7.28 -14.40 -17.44
CA ALA A 93 -8.14 -14.02 -18.57
C ALA A 93 -7.32 -13.44 -19.73
N GLY A 94 -6.15 -12.84 -19.46
CA GLY A 94 -5.18 -12.40 -20.45
C GLY A 94 -4.32 -13.54 -21.01
N GLU A 95 -4.11 -14.62 -20.26
CA GLU A 95 -3.61 -15.91 -20.77
C GLU A 95 -4.70 -16.60 -21.60
N ALA A 96 -5.98 -16.35 -21.28
CA ALA A 96 -7.12 -16.56 -22.18
C ALA A 96 -7.27 -15.45 -23.23
N VAL A 97 -6.18 -14.79 -23.65
CA VAL A 97 -6.13 -14.08 -24.95
C VAL A 97 -6.47 -15.11 -26.00
N SER A 98 -7.75 -15.15 -26.35
CA SER A 98 -8.26 -16.03 -27.38
C SER A 98 -7.57 -15.65 -28.68
N TRP A 99 -7.26 -16.63 -29.53
CA TRP A 99 -6.73 -16.40 -30.87
C TRP A 99 -7.56 -15.37 -31.67
N ASN A 100 -8.86 -15.26 -31.37
CA ASN A 100 -9.76 -14.27 -31.93
C ASN A 100 -9.39 -12.82 -31.52
N SER A 101 -9.03 -12.59 -30.25
CA SER A 101 -8.60 -11.27 -29.77
C SER A 101 -7.31 -10.81 -30.44
N VAL A 102 -6.35 -11.73 -30.65
CA VAL A 102 -5.11 -11.44 -31.40
C VAL A 102 -5.43 -11.08 -32.85
N PHE A 103 -6.33 -11.83 -33.49
CA PHE A 103 -6.74 -11.59 -34.87
C PHE A 103 -7.44 -10.23 -35.04
N VAL A 104 -8.34 -9.85 -34.13
CA VAL A 104 -8.98 -8.53 -34.12
C VAL A 104 -7.94 -7.42 -33.95
N LEU A 105 -7.01 -7.56 -33.01
CA LEU A 105 -5.93 -6.59 -32.82
C LEU A 105 -5.04 -6.46 -34.07
N MET A 106 -4.76 -7.56 -34.77
CA MET A 106 -4.00 -7.55 -36.02
C MET A 106 -4.74 -6.79 -37.14
N ILE A 107 -6.04 -7.02 -37.30
CA ILE A 107 -6.86 -6.29 -38.27
C ILE A 107 -6.89 -4.79 -37.94
N LEU A 108 -7.11 -4.42 -36.67
CA LEU A 108 -7.12 -3.03 -36.23
C LEU A 108 -5.77 -2.34 -36.49
N ALA A 109 -4.66 -3.05 -36.25
CA ALA A 109 -3.32 -2.54 -36.56
C ALA A 109 -3.14 -2.31 -38.07
N LEU A 110 -3.55 -3.25 -38.92
CA LEU A 110 -3.49 -3.11 -40.38
C LEU A 110 -4.37 -1.96 -40.89
N LEU A 111 -5.59 -1.84 -40.38
CA LEU A 111 -6.51 -0.74 -40.70
C LEU A 111 -5.96 0.62 -40.28
N SER A 112 -5.25 0.71 -39.15
CA SER A 112 -4.61 1.94 -38.69
C SER A 112 -3.46 2.39 -39.60
N ILE A 113 -2.74 1.45 -40.23
CA ILE A 113 -1.61 1.73 -41.14
C ILE A 113 -2.10 2.07 -42.56
N LEU A 114 -3.26 1.55 -42.96
CA LEU A 114 -3.89 1.76 -44.27
C LEU A 114 -3.97 3.24 -44.69
N PRO A 115 -4.51 4.19 -43.87
CA PRO A 115 -4.54 5.60 -44.25
C PRO A 115 -3.16 6.22 -44.39
N ALA A 116 -2.16 5.81 -43.59
CA ALA A 116 -0.80 6.32 -43.70
C ALA A 116 -0.12 5.92 -45.03
N ILE A 117 -0.40 4.71 -45.54
CA ILE A 117 0.10 4.26 -46.85
C ILE A 117 -0.64 4.94 -48.00
N PHE A 118 -1.96 5.07 -47.93
CA PHE A 118 -2.76 5.74 -48.96
C PHE A 118 -2.45 7.24 -49.06
N GLN A 119 -2.19 7.92 -47.93
CA GLN A 119 -1.74 9.32 -47.94
C GLN A 119 -0.36 9.49 -48.59
N LYS A 120 0.58 8.55 -48.38
CA LYS A 120 1.87 8.55 -49.07
C LYS A 120 1.73 8.33 -50.57
N LYS A 121 0.87 7.38 -50.99
CA LYS A 121 0.61 7.11 -52.42
C LYS A 121 -0.11 8.26 -53.12
N LEU A 122 -1.03 8.96 -52.44
CA LEU A 122 -1.71 10.14 -53.01
C LEU A 122 -0.76 11.34 -53.13
N LYS A 123 0.11 11.59 -52.14
CA LYS A 123 1.10 12.67 -52.22
C LYS A 123 2.19 12.42 -53.28
N GLN A 124 2.58 11.17 -53.52
CA GLN A 124 3.55 10.83 -54.58
C GLN A 124 2.96 10.82 -56.00
N LYS A 125 1.63 10.80 -56.15
CA LYS A 125 0.95 10.81 -57.46
C LYS A 125 0.52 12.22 -57.91
N PHE A 126 0.54 13.20 -57.00
CA PHE A 126 0.12 14.59 -57.24
C PHE A 126 1.24 15.62 -57.01
N VAL A 127 2.50 15.17 -56.88
CA VAL A 127 3.73 15.98 -56.94
C VAL A 127 4.58 15.42 -58.07
#